data_AF-A0A1C0VVT3-F1
#
_entry.id   AF-A0A1C0VVT3-F1
#
_cell.length_a   1.000
_cell.length_b   1.000
_cell.length_c   1.000
_cell.angle_alpha   90.00
_cell.angle_beta   90.00
_cell.angle_gamma   90.00
#
_symmetry.space_group_name_H-M   'P 1'
#
loop_
_entity.id
_entity.type
_entity.pdbx_description
1 polymer ?
#
loop_
_entity_poly.entity_id
_entity_poly.type
_entity_poly.pdbx_seq_one_letter_code
_entity_poly.pdbx_strand_id
1 'polypeptide(L)'
;MPSPFPGMNPYLENPDLWSEVHSRLIVAVANAIAPQLSLNYRVAIEKRTYLSVSTELVGIPDVTVMSRGFDTTATLPTTNQYRTSVITRVEPTLVKIPMPETIKEGYLEIREGFGGKVITVIEILSPPNKRSGPGRDEYEKKRNEVLQHQTNLVEIDLLRGGKQMPLLGVKARDDYRVLVCRGEELPQGRLYAFSVRQPIPIFPVPLKVGETQPEVNLQELLGGIYEQARFDLSIDYLREPVPPLKLKDREWANVILKEQGRR
;
A
#
# COMPACT_ATOMS: atom_id res chain seq x y z
N MET A 1 21.09 7.70 -3.30
CA MET A 1 20.70 8.97 -3.95
C MET A 1 19.34 9.38 -3.40
N PRO A 2 19.02 10.69 -3.27
CA PRO A 2 17.70 11.12 -2.81
C PRO A 2 16.61 10.81 -3.85
N SER A 3 15.35 10.83 -3.42
CA SER A 3 14.20 10.75 -4.33
C SER A 3 14.21 11.96 -5.29
N PRO A 4 13.91 11.78 -6.59
CA PRO A 4 13.96 12.87 -7.56
C PRO A 4 12.73 13.79 -7.47
N PHE A 5 11.66 13.36 -6.79
CA PHE A 5 10.39 14.08 -6.70
C PHE A 5 10.33 14.93 -5.42
N PRO A 6 9.66 16.11 -5.45
CA PRO A 6 9.55 17.00 -4.29
C PRO A 6 8.69 16.40 -3.16
N GLY A 7 7.84 15.43 -3.49
CA GLY A 7 6.85 14.81 -2.64
C GLY A 7 6.98 13.29 -2.61
N MET A 8 5.81 12.65 -2.66
CA MET A 8 5.68 11.21 -2.93
C MET A 8 6.31 10.88 -4.29
N ASN A 9 7.13 9.83 -4.33
CA ASN A 9 7.71 9.31 -5.56
C ASN A 9 6.70 8.35 -6.23
N PRO A 10 6.11 8.70 -7.39
CA PRO A 10 5.03 7.91 -7.99
C PRO A 10 5.43 6.49 -8.41
N TYR A 11 6.73 6.20 -8.51
CA TYR A 11 7.25 4.86 -8.82
C TYR A 11 7.19 3.90 -7.63
N LEU A 12 7.18 4.43 -6.39
CA LEU A 12 7.06 3.62 -5.18
C LEU A 12 5.68 2.98 -5.02
N GLU A 13 4.67 3.51 -5.71
CA GLU A 13 3.30 2.98 -5.73
C GLU A 13 3.16 1.66 -6.50
N ASN A 14 4.20 1.24 -7.22
CA ASN A 14 4.20 -0.04 -7.91
C ASN A 14 3.89 -1.15 -6.88
N PRO A 15 2.86 -2.00 -7.09
CA PRO A 15 2.52 -3.09 -6.18
C PRO A 15 3.70 -3.98 -5.75
N ASP A 16 4.69 -4.16 -6.64
CA ASP A 16 5.89 -4.96 -6.36
C ASP A 16 6.81 -4.31 -5.31
N LEU A 17 6.81 -2.98 -5.22
CA LEU A 17 7.62 -2.20 -4.28
C LEU A 17 6.82 -1.76 -3.06
N TRP A 18 5.51 -1.54 -3.22
CA TRP A 18 4.68 -0.91 -2.20
C TRP A 18 4.62 -1.74 -0.91
N SER A 19 4.65 -3.07 -0.98
CA SER A 19 4.66 -3.93 0.21
C SER A 19 5.85 -3.62 1.13
N GLU A 20 7.03 -3.42 0.55
CA GLU A 20 8.22 -3.04 1.29
C GLU A 20 8.14 -1.59 1.79
N VAL A 21 7.73 -0.66 0.93
CA VAL A 21 7.56 0.76 1.28
C VAL A 21 6.60 0.89 2.47
N HIS A 22 5.45 0.24 2.40
CA HIS A 22 4.41 0.24 3.41
C HIS A 22 4.91 -0.28 4.75
N SER A 23 5.56 -1.45 4.75
CA SER A 23 6.10 -2.06 5.97
C SER A 23 7.17 -1.19 6.63
N ARG A 24 8.08 -0.60 5.84
CA ARG A 24 9.10 0.34 6.33
C ARG A 24 8.47 1.62 6.86
N LEU A 25 7.45 2.15 6.19
CA LEU A 25 6.78 3.39 6.57
C LEU A 25 6.03 3.25 7.90
N ILE A 26 5.37 2.11 8.15
CA ILE A 26 4.75 1.80 9.45
C ILE A 26 5.78 1.93 10.58
N VAL A 27 6.93 1.27 10.42
CA VAL A 27 7.98 1.29 11.44
C VAL A 27 8.59 2.69 11.59
N ALA A 28 8.83 3.40 10.48
CA ALA A 28 9.38 4.75 10.50
C ALA A 28 8.45 5.74 11.19
N VAL A 29 7.14 5.69 10.91
CA VAL A 29 6.13 6.53 11.57
C VAL A 29 6.04 6.21 13.06
N ALA A 30 6.07 4.92 13.44
CA ALA A 30 6.07 4.54 14.85
C ALA A 30 7.29 5.11 15.60
N ASN A 31 8.48 5.00 15.01
CA ASN A 31 9.73 5.50 15.58
C ASN A 31 9.79 7.03 15.61
N ALA A 32 9.12 7.71 14.68
CA ALA A 32 9.05 9.17 14.66
C ALA A 32 8.09 9.73 15.72
N ILE A 33 6.99 9.02 15.98
CA ILE A 33 5.97 9.43 16.95
C ILE A 33 6.41 9.13 18.38
N ALA A 34 6.98 7.94 18.63
CA ALA A 34 7.25 7.48 19.99
C ALA A 34 8.07 8.46 20.87
N PRO A 35 9.14 9.12 20.39
CA PRO A 35 9.91 10.08 21.19
C PRO A 35 9.15 11.38 21.50
N GLN A 36 8.11 11.71 20.72
CA GLN A 36 7.30 12.91 20.90
C GLN A 36 6.15 12.69 21.89
N LEU A 37 5.87 11.43 22.27
CA LEU A 37 4.81 11.09 23.21
C LEU A 37 5.28 11.25 24.65
N SER A 38 4.34 11.62 25.53
CA SER A 38 4.57 11.54 26.98
C SER A 38 4.66 10.07 27.43
N LEU A 39 5.18 9.84 28.63
CA LEU A 39 5.31 8.51 29.24
C LEU A 39 3.96 7.79 29.47
N ASN A 40 2.83 8.49 29.28
CA ASN A 40 1.50 7.92 29.40
C ASN A 40 1.09 7.11 28.16
N TYR A 41 1.84 7.19 27.06
CA TYR A 41 1.50 6.56 25.80
C TYR A 41 2.57 5.63 25.30
N ARG A 42 2.14 4.65 24.50
CA ARG A 42 3.02 3.84 23.66
C ARG A 42 2.43 3.70 22.27
N VAL A 43 3.32 3.55 21.28
CA VAL A 43 2.92 3.18 19.92
C VAL A 43 2.97 1.65 19.80
N ALA A 44 1.88 1.05 19.37
CA ALA A 44 1.76 -0.38 19.06
C ALA A 44 1.70 -0.58 17.54
N ILE A 45 2.45 -1.54 17.03
CA ILE A 45 2.33 -2.01 15.64
C ILE A 45 1.45 -3.25 15.67
N GLU A 46 0.23 -3.13 15.16
CA GLU A 46 -0.75 -4.21 15.10
C GLU A 46 -0.83 -4.78 13.69
N LYS A 47 -1.38 -5.99 13.55
CA LYS A 47 -1.55 -6.65 12.24
C LYS A 47 -2.97 -7.19 12.09
N ARG A 48 -3.59 -6.95 10.95
CA ARG A 48 -4.82 -7.61 10.50
C ARG A 48 -4.48 -8.71 9.51
N THR A 49 -5.22 -9.82 9.58
CA THR A 49 -5.09 -10.93 8.63
C THR A 49 -6.44 -11.27 8.03
N TYR A 50 -6.50 -11.46 6.71
CA TYR A 50 -7.70 -11.92 6.01
C TYR A 50 -7.33 -12.80 4.81
N LEU A 51 -8.28 -13.61 4.35
CA LEU A 51 -8.10 -14.46 3.17
C LEU A 51 -8.52 -13.70 1.91
N SER A 52 -7.68 -13.76 0.88
CA SER A 52 -7.96 -13.19 -0.43
C SER A 52 -7.74 -14.26 -1.51
N VAL A 53 -8.71 -14.42 -2.41
CA VAL A 53 -8.55 -15.28 -3.58
C VAL A 53 -8.19 -14.37 -4.74
N SER A 54 -6.91 -14.29 -5.08
CA SER A 54 -6.46 -13.48 -6.21
C SER A 54 -6.76 -14.21 -7.53
N THR A 55 -7.62 -13.65 -8.37
CA THR A 55 -7.82 -14.12 -9.76
C THR A 55 -6.69 -13.67 -10.69
N GLU A 56 -5.94 -12.65 -10.28
CA GLU A 56 -4.74 -12.16 -10.94
C GLU A 56 -3.53 -12.65 -10.14
N LEU A 57 -2.67 -13.46 -10.77
CA LEU A 57 -1.39 -13.90 -10.22
C LEU A 57 -0.46 -12.70 -10.02
N VAL A 58 -0.72 -11.88 -9.00
CA VAL A 58 0.28 -10.93 -8.48
C VAL A 58 1.17 -11.76 -7.57
N GLY A 59 2.21 -12.33 -8.17
CA GLY A 59 3.13 -13.21 -7.48
C GLY A 59 3.79 -12.48 -6.31
N ILE A 60 3.50 -12.92 -5.10
CA ILE A 60 4.43 -12.78 -3.97
C ILE A 60 5.44 -13.92 -4.16
N PRO A 61 6.68 -13.68 -4.60
CA PRO A 61 7.61 -14.76 -4.85
C PRO A 61 8.24 -15.20 -3.53
N ASP A 62 7.56 -16.06 -2.78
CA ASP A 62 8.21 -16.82 -1.72
C ASP A 62 8.85 -18.07 -2.32
N VAL A 63 10.15 -17.94 -2.63
CA VAL A 63 11.13 -19.00 -2.87
C VAL A 63 10.88 -19.91 -4.09
N THR A 64 11.54 -19.60 -5.21
CA THR A 64 11.68 -20.52 -6.35
C THR A 64 12.94 -21.38 -6.17
N VAL A 65 12.79 -22.65 -5.81
CA VAL A 65 13.87 -23.64 -5.91
C VAL A 65 13.86 -24.20 -7.34
N MET A 66 14.81 -23.76 -8.19
CA MET A 66 15.00 -24.35 -9.51
C MET A 66 15.73 -25.69 -9.39
N SER A 67 14.98 -26.79 -9.49
CA SER A 67 15.54 -28.11 -9.80
C SER A 67 15.84 -28.19 -11.30
N ARG A 68 17.12 -28.32 -11.66
CA ARG A 68 17.62 -28.50 -13.04
C ARG A 68 17.92 -29.97 -13.30
N GLY A 69 17.46 -30.48 -14.45
CA GLY A 69 17.83 -31.79 -15.01
C GLY A 69 16.59 -32.66 -15.25
N PHE A 70 16.38 -33.32 -16.40
CA PHE A 70 17.24 -33.65 -17.51
C PHE A 70 16.42 -33.69 -18.81
N ASP A 71 17.07 -33.33 -19.92
CA ASP A 71 16.67 -33.71 -21.28
C ASP A 71 16.62 -35.22 -21.43
N THR A 72 15.63 -35.75 -22.15
CA THR A 72 15.83 -36.96 -22.97
C THR A 72 14.88 -36.97 -24.15
N THR A 73 15.48 -36.81 -25.32
CA THR A 73 14.92 -37.05 -26.64
C THR A 73 14.72 -38.55 -26.89
N ALA A 74 13.60 -38.93 -27.50
CA ALA A 74 13.48 -40.19 -28.24
C ALA A 74 12.44 -40.10 -29.36
N THR A 75 12.82 -40.62 -30.52
CA THR A 75 12.27 -40.43 -31.88
C THR A 75 11.33 -41.57 -32.36
N LEU A 76 10.30 -41.17 -33.14
CA LEU A 76 9.76 -41.78 -34.39
C LEU A 76 8.87 -43.07 -34.34
N PRO A 77 8.21 -43.49 -35.46
CA PRO A 77 6.80 -43.21 -35.77
C PRO A 77 5.98 -44.50 -36.07
N THR A 78 4.65 -44.48 -36.21
CA THR A 78 3.93 -45.48 -37.03
C THR A 78 2.48 -45.13 -37.34
N THR A 79 2.15 -45.29 -38.63
CA THR A 79 0.84 -45.23 -39.27
C THR A 79 -0.09 -46.34 -38.79
N ASN A 80 -1.37 -46.02 -38.51
CA ASN A 80 -2.49 -46.89 -38.85
C ASN A 80 -3.82 -46.13 -38.86
N GLN A 81 -4.49 -46.15 -40.01
CA GLN A 81 -5.86 -45.68 -40.20
C GLN A 81 -6.84 -46.79 -39.82
N TYR A 82 -7.60 -46.60 -38.75
CA TYR A 82 -8.85 -47.31 -38.50
C TYR A 82 -9.94 -46.29 -38.17
N ARG A 83 -11.01 -46.29 -38.97
CA ARG A 83 -12.25 -45.55 -38.68
C ARG A 83 -12.91 -46.18 -37.46
N THR A 84 -12.67 -45.58 -36.30
CA THR A 84 -13.37 -45.86 -35.06
C THR A 84 -14.44 -44.80 -34.86
N SER A 85 -15.64 -45.23 -34.48
CA SER A 85 -16.69 -44.39 -33.93
C SER A 85 -16.10 -43.58 -32.78
N VAL A 86 -16.00 -42.26 -32.97
CA VAL A 86 -15.39 -41.37 -31.98
C VAL A 86 -16.37 -41.24 -30.82
N ILE A 87 -16.19 -42.09 -29.80
CA ILE A 87 -16.63 -41.73 -28.45
C ILE A 87 -15.76 -40.52 -28.10
N THR A 88 -16.34 -39.32 -28.13
CA THR A 88 -15.67 -38.11 -27.63
C THR A 88 -15.46 -38.29 -26.14
N ARG A 89 -14.31 -38.88 -25.79
CA ARG A 89 -13.84 -39.01 -24.42
C ARG A 89 -13.44 -37.61 -23.97
N VAL A 90 -14.11 -37.11 -22.94
CA VAL A 90 -13.74 -35.83 -22.33
C VAL A 90 -12.43 -36.07 -21.58
N GLU A 91 -11.34 -35.57 -22.13
CA GLU A 91 -10.03 -35.59 -21.48
C GLU A 91 -9.94 -34.45 -20.46
N PRO A 92 -9.44 -34.70 -19.23
CA PRO A 92 -9.31 -33.67 -18.23
C PRO A 92 -8.32 -32.60 -18.72
N THR A 93 -8.77 -31.36 -18.76
CA THR A 93 -7.87 -30.22 -18.98
C THR A 93 -7.27 -29.81 -17.65
N LEU A 94 -5.95 -29.77 -17.58
CA LEU A 94 -5.25 -29.24 -16.41
C LEU A 94 -5.58 -27.74 -16.29
N VAL A 95 -6.31 -27.38 -15.24
CA VAL A 95 -6.63 -26.00 -14.92
C VAL A 95 -5.90 -25.58 -13.65
N LYS A 96 -5.58 -24.29 -13.53
CA LYS A 96 -5.09 -23.71 -12.28
C LYS A 96 -6.30 -23.31 -11.43
N ILE A 97 -6.33 -23.80 -10.19
CA ILE A 97 -7.35 -23.41 -9.21
C ILE A 97 -6.79 -22.21 -8.44
N PRO A 98 -7.53 -21.09 -8.33
CA PRO A 98 -7.10 -19.98 -7.50
C PRO A 98 -7.12 -20.42 -6.03
N MET A 99 -5.96 -20.34 -5.38
CA MET A 99 -5.82 -20.68 -3.97
C MET A 99 -6.00 -19.40 -3.12
N PRO A 100 -6.71 -19.46 -1.98
CA PRO A 100 -6.78 -18.35 -1.07
C PRO A 100 -5.40 -18.08 -0.45
N GLU A 101 -4.96 -16.83 -0.50
CA GLU A 101 -3.77 -16.34 0.16
C GLU A 101 -4.12 -15.59 1.45
N THR A 102 -3.29 -15.77 2.46
CA THR A 102 -3.43 -15.06 3.74
C THR A 102 -2.66 -13.75 3.67
N ILE A 103 -3.39 -12.63 3.59
CA ILE A 103 -2.80 -11.29 3.53
C ILE A 103 -2.67 -10.72 4.94
N LYS A 104 -1.50 -10.15 5.26
CA LYS A 104 -1.21 -9.48 6.54
C LYS A 104 -0.99 -7.99 6.30
N GLU A 105 -1.76 -7.15 6.96
CA GLU A 105 -1.64 -5.69 6.86
C GLU A 105 -1.33 -5.09 8.23
N GLY A 106 -0.25 -4.31 8.30
CA GLY A 106 0.12 -3.61 9.53
C GLY A 106 -0.56 -2.25 9.66
N TYR A 107 -0.82 -1.82 10.88
CA TYR A 107 -1.30 -0.49 11.22
C TYR A 107 -0.77 -0.09 12.61
N LEU A 108 -0.92 1.19 12.97
CA LEU A 108 -0.45 1.68 14.27
C LEU A 108 -1.62 2.02 15.19
N GLU A 109 -1.42 1.77 16.47
CA GLU A 109 -2.28 2.27 17.54
C GLU A 109 -1.45 3.01 18.58
N ILE A 110 -1.85 4.24 18.90
CA ILE A 110 -1.37 4.92 20.11
C ILE A 110 -2.28 4.49 21.25
N ARG A 111 -1.69 3.85 22.26
CA ARG A 111 -2.40 3.32 23.43
C ARG A 111 -1.92 4.00 24.69
N GLU A 112 -2.85 4.19 25.62
CA GLU A 112 -2.51 4.56 26.99
C GLU A 112 -1.75 3.40 27.68
N GLY A 113 -0.64 3.74 28.35
CA GLY A 113 0.36 2.79 28.84
C GLY A 113 -0.24 1.72 29.75
N PHE A 114 -0.91 2.13 30.83
CA PHE A 114 -1.58 1.23 31.77
C PHE A 114 -3.09 1.24 31.50
N GLY A 115 -3.62 0.13 31.02
CA GLY A 115 -5.04 -0.02 30.64
C GLY A 115 -5.28 -0.23 29.15
N GLY A 116 -4.31 0.10 28.30
CA GLY A 116 -4.28 -0.32 26.89
C GLY A 116 -5.37 0.28 26.02
N LYS A 117 -6.09 1.32 26.48
CA LYS A 117 -7.11 2.00 25.69
C LYS A 117 -6.49 2.60 24.44
N VAL A 118 -7.07 2.29 23.28
CA VAL A 118 -6.69 2.89 22.01
C VAL A 118 -7.17 4.33 21.98
N ILE A 119 -6.23 5.25 21.82
CA ILE A 119 -6.51 6.69 21.69
C ILE A 119 -6.55 7.09 20.23
N THR A 120 -5.64 6.55 19.41
CA THR A 120 -5.52 6.94 18.00
C THR A 120 -5.10 5.76 17.17
N VAL A 121 -5.80 5.55 16.06
CA VAL A 121 -5.46 4.58 15.03
C VAL A 121 -4.84 5.33 13.87
N ILE A 122 -3.68 4.88 13.39
CA ILE A 122 -3.03 5.40 12.19
C ILE A 122 -2.97 4.28 11.15
N GLU A 123 -3.70 4.46 10.05
CA GLU A 123 -3.69 3.55 8.91
C GLU A 123 -2.88 4.17 7.78
N ILE A 124 -1.93 3.40 7.23
CA ILE A 124 -1.32 3.69 5.93
C ILE A 124 -1.99 2.76 4.93
N LEU A 125 -2.65 3.31 3.91
CA LEU A 125 -3.43 2.49 2.98
C LEU A 125 -2.54 1.58 2.12
N SER A 126 -3.03 0.38 1.89
CA SER A 126 -2.48 -0.59 0.95
C SER A 126 -3.36 -0.66 -0.32
N PRO A 127 -2.86 -1.23 -1.43
CA PRO A 127 -3.68 -1.45 -2.62
C PRO A 127 -4.94 -2.31 -2.35
N PRO A 128 -4.89 -3.40 -1.55
CA PRO A 128 -6.10 -4.11 -1.14
C PRO A 128 -7.18 -3.25 -0.47
N ASN A 129 -6.83 -2.22 0.32
CA ASN A 129 -7.82 -1.34 0.94
C ASN A 129 -8.59 -0.49 -0.09
N LYS A 130 -8.03 -0.31 -1.29
CA LYS A 130 -8.60 0.53 -2.35
C LYS A 130 -9.25 -0.27 -3.49
N ARG A 131 -8.99 -1.56 -3.59
CA ARG A 131 -9.61 -2.46 -4.58
C ARG A 131 -10.90 -3.04 -4.00
N SER A 132 -11.91 -3.28 -4.83
CA SER A 132 -13.10 -4.00 -4.38
C SER A 132 -12.72 -5.42 -3.93
N GLY A 133 -13.33 -5.91 -2.85
CA GLY A 133 -13.12 -7.25 -2.33
C GLY A 133 -12.73 -7.26 -0.84
N PRO A 134 -12.32 -8.44 -0.32
CA PRO A 134 -12.22 -8.66 1.13
C PRO A 134 -11.34 -7.66 1.88
N GLY A 135 -10.22 -7.22 1.28
CA GLY A 135 -9.30 -6.27 1.92
C GLY A 135 -9.89 -4.87 2.13
N ARG A 136 -10.73 -4.40 1.21
CA ARG A 136 -11.46 -3.15 1.38
C ARG A 136 -12.62 -3.30 2.34
N ASP A 137 -13.35 -4.40 2.27
CA ASP A 137 -14.50 -4.65 3.14
C ASP A 137 -14.06 -4.70 4.62
N GLU A 138 -12.97 -5.42 4.91
CA GLU A 138 -12.36 -5.48 6.24
C GLU A 138 -11.82 -4.13 6.70
N TYR A 139 -11.25 -3.34 5.80
CA TYR A 139 -10.78 -2.00 6.13
C TYR A 139 -11.93 -1.02 6.41
N GLU A 140 -12.95 -0.98 5.56
CA GLU A 140 -14.13 -0.12 5.77
C GLU A 140 -14.87 -0.50 7.05
N LYS A 141 -14.94 -1.78 7.40
CA LYS A 141 -15.47 -2.25 8.69
C LYS A 141 -14.66 -1.68 9.86
N LYS A 142 -13.34 -1.89 9.90
CA LYS A 142 -12.47 -1.33 10.96
C LYS A 142 -12.56 0.20 11.03
N ARG A 143 -12.56 0.87 9.88
CA ARG A 143 -12.71 2.33 9.79
C ARG A 143 -14.01 2.79 10.45
N ASN A 144 -15.13 2.12 10.15
CA ASN A 144 -16.42 2.44 10.77
C ASN A 144 -16.41 2.14 12.27
N GLU A 145 -15.80 1.05 12.73
CA GLU A 145 -15.65 0.74 14.16
C GLU A 145 -14.88 1.86 14.89
N VAL A 146 -13.75 2.31 14.35
CA VAL A 146 -12.94 3.40 14.94
C VAL A 146 -13.76 4.69 15.06
N LEU A 147 -14.47 5.07 13.99
CA LEU A 147 -15.31 6.27 13.98
C LEU A 147 -16.51 6.15 14.93
N GLN A 148 -17.15 4.98 15.02
CA GLN A 148 -18.27 4.74 15.94
C GLN A 148 -17.86 4.84 17.41
N HIS A 149 -16.65 4.41 17.76
CA HIS A 149 -16.14 4.48 19.13
C HIS A 149 -15.52 5.83 19.49
N GLN A 150 -15.68 6.86 18.65
CA GLN A 150 -15.08 8.19 18.83
C GLN A 150 -13.57 8.09 19.15
N THR A 151 -12.89 7.15 18.51
CA THR A 151 -11.43 7.03 18.57
C THR A 151 -10.85 7.90 17.47
N ASN A 152 -9.70 8.54 17.72
CA ASN A 152 -9.06 9.34 16.68
C ASN A 152 -8.58 8.45 15.53
N LEU A 153 -8.66 8.95 14.31
CA LEU A 153 -8.21 8.26 13.10
C LEU A 153 -7.28 9.17 12.29
N VAL A 154 -6.12 8.65 11.92
CA VAL A 154 -5.26 9.21 10.89
C VAL A 154 -5.18 8.21 9.74
N GLU A 155 -5.69 8.58 8.56
CA GLU A 155 -5.69 7.73 7.36
C GLU A 155 -4.77 8.37 6.31
N ILE A 156 -3.69 7.67 5.96
CA ILE A 156 -2.64 8.12 5.04
C ILE A 156 -2.78 7.36 3.72
N ASP A 157 -3.18 8.06 2.66
CA ASP A 157 -3.36 7.53 1.32
C ASP A 157 -2.32 8.12 0.37
N LEU A 158 -1.24 7.38 0.13
CA LEU A 158 -0.18 7.71 -0.83
C LEU A 158 -0.33 6.93 -2.15
N LEU A 159 -1.53 6.40 -2.44
CA LEU A 159 -1.80 5.61 -3.63
C LEU A 159 -2.74 6.37 -4.57
N ARG A 160 -2.34 6.62 -5.81
CA ARG A 160 -3.22 7.22 -6.84
C ARG A 160 -4.23 6.21 -7.38
N GLY A 161 -3.86 4.94 -7.37
CA GLY A 161 -4.67 3.84 -7.91
C GLY A 161 -5.80 3.40 -6.98
N GLY A 162 -6.80 2.73 -7.55
CA GLY A 162 -7.94 2.18 -6.81
C GLY A 162 -9.04 3.19 -6.50
N LYS A 163 -10.09 2.72 -5.83
CA LYS A 163 -11.24 3.54 -5.45
C LYS A 163 -10.91 4.27 -4.15
N GLN A 164 -11.12 5.59 -4.13
CA GLN A 164 -10.87 6.42 -2.95
C GLN A 164 -11.75 6.03 -1.76
N MET A 165 -11.29 6.33 -0.55
CA MET A 165 -12.08 6.14 0.66
C MET A 165 -13.25 7.13 0.73
N PRO A 166 -14.40 6.75 1.29
CA PRO A 166 -15.58 7.60 1.34
C PRO A 166 -15.35 8.88 2.17
N LEU A 167 -15.56 10.03 1.53
CA LEU A 167 -15.58 11.36 2.14
C LEU A 167 -16.73 12.18 1.54
N LEU A 168 -17.47 12.90 2.39
CA LEU A 168 -18.55 13.78 1.97
C LEU A 168 -18.01 15.19 1.69
N GLY A 169 -18.55 15.87 0.67
CA GLY A 169 -18.23 17.27 0.37
C GLY A 169 -16.92 17.53 -0.38
N VAL A 170 -16.13 16.49 -0.70
CA VAL A 170 -14.87 16.64 -1.44
C VAL A 170 -15.11 16.44 -2.94
N LYS A 171 -14.93 17.52 -3.72
CA LYS A 171 -15.12 17.48 -5.19
C LYS A 171 -13.83 17.14 -5.96
N ALA A 172 -12.66 17.47 -5.41
CA ALA A 172 -11.38 17.29 -6.10
C ALA A 172 -10.84 15.86 -5.92
N ARG A 173 -10.33 15.30 -7.02
CA ARG A 173 -9.57 14.04 -7.02
C ARG A 173 -8.08 14.35 -7.01
N ASP A 174 -7.59 14.77 -5.85
CA ASP A 174 -6.16 14.88 -5.58
C ASP A 174 -5.50 13.50 -5.61
N ASP A 175 -4.19 13.49 -5.84
CA ASP A 175 -3.41 12.27 -6.03
C ASP A 175 -3.20 11.54 -4.71
N TYR A 176 -2.94 12.30 -3.63
CA TYR A 176 -2.60 11.80 -2.30
C TYR A 176 -3.34 12.58 -1.21
N ARG A 177 -3.56 11.92 -0.07
CA ARG A 177 -4.39 12.45 1.01
C ARG A 177 -3.89 11.98 2.37
N VAL A 178 -3.97 12.88 3.36
CA VAL A 178 -3.94 12.51 4.77
C VAL A 178 -5.23 13.03 5.40
N LEU A 179 -6.02 12.13 5.98
CA LEU A 179 -7.22 12.47 6.73
C LEU A 179 -6.90 12.37 8.22
N VAL A 180 -7.15 13.44 8.96
CA VAL A 180 -7.04 13.48 10.43
C VAL A 180 -8.42 13.73 11.01
N CYS A 181 -8.97 12.72 11.68
CA CYS A 181 -10.22 12.79 12.43
C CYS A 181 -9.93 12.74 13.92
N ARG A 182 -10.49 13.70 14.65
CA ARG A 182 -10.53 13.71 16.11
C ARG A 182 -11.87 13.14 16.55
N GLY A 183 -11.86 12.18 17.46
CA GLY A 183 -13.06 11.45 17.87
C GLY A 183 -14.16 12.36 18.41
N GLU A 184 -13.76 13.40 19.14
CA GLU A 184 -14.62 14.43 19.72
C GLU A 184 -15.14 15.46 18.71
N GLU A 185 -14.53 15.55 17.51
CA GLU A 185 -14.93 16.47 16.45
C GLU A 185 -15.74 15.76 15.34
N LEU A 186 -16.04 14.46 15.47
CA LEU A 186 -16.83 13.75 14.46
C LEU A 186 -18.25 14.34 14.33
N PRO A 187 -18.82 14.44 13.11
CA PRO A 187 -18.34 13.84 11.85
C PRO A 187 -17.32 14.69 11.06
N GLN A 188 -16.78 15.78 11.61
CA GLN A 188 -15.79 16.61 10.95
C GLN A 188 -14.40 15.97 10.97
N GLY A 189 -13.61 16.24 9.93
CA GLY A 189 -12.22 15.80 9.81
C GLY A 189 -11.41 16.81 9.01
N ARG A 190 -10.09 16.80 9.21
CA ARG A 190 -9.15 17.64 8.47
C ARG A 190 -8.52 16.83 7.35
N LEU A 191 -8.74 17.25 6.11
CA LEU A 191 -8.18 16.60 4.93
C LEU A 191 -7.01 17.42 4.39
N TYR A 192 -5.82 16.83 4.39
CA TYR A 192 -4.64 17.34 3.71
C TYR A 192 -4.53 16.65 2.36
N ALA A 193 -5.04 17.29 1.31
CA ALA A 193 -5.00 16.76 -0.04
C ALA A 193 -3.88 17.45 -0.85
N PHE A 194 -3.10 16.66 -1.59
CA PHE A 194 -1.96 17.16 -2.35
C PHE A 194 -1.71 16.34 -3.62
N SER A 195 -1.06 16.97 -4.59
CA SER A 195 -0.70 16.36 -5.88
C SER A 195 0.72 15.78 -5.85
N VAL A 196 1.05 15.00 -6.89
CA VAL A 196 2.42 14.49 -7.11
C VAL A 196 3.51 15.56 -7.22
N ARG A 197 3.11 16.82 -7.48
CA ARG A 197 4.04 17.94 -7.62
C ARG A 197 4.34 18.67 -6.32
N GLN A 198 3.61 18.35 -5.25
CA GLN A 198 3.71 19.04 -3.97
C GLN A 198 4.45 18.18 -2.95
N PRO A 199 5.19 18.80 -2.02
CA PRO A 199 5.74 18.09 -0.88
C PRO A 199 4.61 17.50 -0.02
N ILE A 200 4.90 16.40 0.68
CA ILE A 200 3.94 15.81 1.61
C ILE A 200 3.78 16.78 2.82
N PRO A 201 2.55 17.22 3.14
CA PRO A 201 2.34 18.15 4.25
C PRO A 201 2.66 17.49 5.60
N ILE A 202 3.17 18.29 6.54
CA ILE A 202 3.26 17.90 7.95
C ILE A 202 1.85 17.91 8.53
N PHE A 203 1.52 16.88 9.31
CA PHE A 203 0.22 16.77 9.96
C PHE A 203 0.36 16.33 11.42
N PRO A 204 -0.55 16.79 12.30
CA PRO A 204 -0.57 16.37 13.68
C PRO A 204 -1.25 14.99 13.81
N VAL A 205 -0.76 14.19 14.75
CA VAL A 205 -1.45 12.98 15.20
C VAL A 205 -2.18 13.32 16.50
N PRO A 206 -3.52 13.33 16.50
CA PRO A 206 -4.30 13.71 17.68
C PRO A 206 -4.08 12.74 18.85
N LEU A 207 -4.20 13.24 20.08
CA LEU A 207 -4.20 12.46 21.32
C LEU A 207 -5.46 12.77 22.11
N LYS A 208 -5.42 12.78 23.44
CA LYS A 208 -6.55 13.27 24.25
C LYS A 208 -6.68 14.79 24.13
N VAL A 209 -7.89 15.29 24.36
CA VAL A 209 -8.20 16.73 24.32
C VAL A 209 -7.28 17.49 25.28
N GLY A 210 -6.66 18.56 24.79
CA GLY A 210 -5.75 19.41 25.57
C GLY A 210 -4.29 18.94 25.63
N GLU A 211 -3.96 17.78 25.06
CA GLU A 211 -2.58 17.30 24.99
C GLU A 211 -1.85 17.78 23.74
N THR A 212 -0.52 17.90 23.85
CA THR A 212 0.35 18.25 22.72
C THR A 212 0.36 17.11 21.71
N GLN A 213 0.05 17.43 20.45
CA GLN A 213 -0.04 16.44 19.38
C GLN A 213 1.33 16.27 18.72
N PRO A 214 1.85 15.04 18.60
CA PRO A 214 3.07 14.82 17.85
C PRO A 214 2.84 15.14 16.37
N GLU A 215 3.84 15.75 15.74
CA GLU A 215 3.81 16.07 14.32
C GLU A 215 4.55 15.00 13.53
N VAL A 216 3.99 14.62 12.38
CA VAL A 216 4.59 13.65 11.47
C VAL A 216 5.05 14.35 10.20
N ASN A 217 6.37 14.38 10.01
CA ASN A 217 7.00 14.81 8.76
C ASN A 217 7.19 13.60 7.83
N LEU A 218 6.10 13.21 7.16
CA LEU A 218 6.11 12.03 6.29
C LEU A 218 7.04 12.18 5.07
N GLN A 219 7.32 13.42 4.65
CA GLN A 219 8.28 13.73 3.58
C GLN A 219 9.69 13.23 3.94
N GLU A 220 10.17 13.58 5.13
CA GLU A 220 11.50 13.17 5.61
C GLU A 220 11.58 11.66 5.81
N LEU A 221 10.55 11.05 6.40
CA LEU A 221 10.50 9.61 6.63
C LEU A 221 10.57 8.83 5.31
N LEU A 222 9.78 9.25 4.31
CA LEU A 222 9.77 8.58 3.00
C LEU A 222 11.09 8.79 2.25
N GLY A 223 11.69 9.99 2.33
CA GLY A 223 13.02 10.25 1.80
C GLY A 223 14.10 9.36 2.41
N GLY A 224 14.09 9.23 3.74
CA GLY A 224 15.01 8.34 4.46
C GLY A 224 14.82 6.87 4.08
N ILE A 225 13.57 6.40 3.96
CA ILE A 225 13.28 5.04 3.50
C ILE A 225 13.80 4.81 2.08
N TYR A 226 13.60 5.78 1.18
CA TYR A 226 14.08 5.69 -0.20
C TYR A 226 15.59 5.48 -0.27
N GLU A 227 16.33 6.24 0.52
CA GLU A 227 17.79 6.15 0.57
C GLU A 227 18.28 4.87 1.27
N GLN A 228 17.69 4.50 2.40
CA GLN A 228 18.07 3.32 3.17
C GLN A 228 17.81 2.01 2.42
N ALA A 229 16.68 1.92 1.73
CA ALA A 229 16.30 0.74 0.93
C ALA A 229 16.96 0.72 -0.45
N ARG A 230 17.67 1.80 -0.83
CA ARG A 230 18.30 1.95 -2.15
C ARG A 230 17.31 1.74 -3.30
N PHE A 231 16.12 2.32 -3.18
CA PHE A 231 15.10 2.23 -4.25
C PHE A 231 15.56 2.86 -5.57
N ASP A 232 16.61 3.68 -5.54
CA ASP A 232 17.31 4.14 -6.75
C ASP A 232 17.83 2.99 -7.63
N LEU A 233 18.11 1.82 -7.05
CA LEU A 233 18.58 0.63 -7.77
C LEU A 233 17.44 -0.27 -8.26
N SER A 234 16.28 -0.21 -7.60
CA SER A 234 15.12 -1.06 -7.92
C SER A 234 14.16 -0.41 -8.91
N ILE A 235 14.27 0.91 -9.12
CA ILE A 235 13.36 1.67 -9.99
C ILE A 235 14.02 1.98 -11.33
N ASP A 236 13.42 1.46 -12.40
CA ASP A 236 13.73 1.86 -13.77
C ASP A 236 12.95 3.15 -14.14
N TYR A 237 13.62 4.30 -14.02
CA TYR A 237 13.03 5.59 -14.38
C TYR A 237 12.76 5.76 -15.88
N LEU A 238 13.22 4.87 -16.76
CA LEU A 238 12.87 4.93 -18.19
C LEU A 238 11.43 4.47 -18.44
N ARG A 239 10.85 3.68 -17.54
CA ARG A 239 9.46 3.19 -17.64
C ARG A 239 8.47 4.17 -17.02
N GLU A 240 7.20 4.10 -17.41
CA GLU A 240 6.16 4.86 -16.70
C GLU A 240 5.91 4.26 -15.31
N PRO A 241 5.61 5.09 -14.29
CA PRO A 241 5.21 4.58 -12.98
C PRO A 241 3.88 3.83 -13.08
N VAL A 242 3.65 2.91 -12.13
CA VAL A 242 2.38 2.18 -12.00
C VAL A 242 1.70 2.65 -10.71
N PRO A 243 0.50 3.28 -10.78
CA PRO A 243 -0.27 3.59 -11.99
C PRO A 243 0.32 4.75 -12.82
N PRO A 244 -0.02 4.83 -14.12
CA PRO A 244 0.47 5.88 -15.00
C PRO A 244 0.06 7.27 -14.50
N LEU A 245 0.94 8.25 -14.72
CA LEU A 245 0.67 9.65 -14.39
C LEU A 245 -0.34 10.25 -15.37
N LYS A 246 -1.11 11.25 -14.92
CA LYS A 246 -1.92 12.08 -15.81
C LYS A 246 -1.00 12.77 -16.82
N LEU A 247 -1.50 13.07 -18.02
CA LEU A 247 -0.68 13.60 -19.12
C LEU A 247 0.24 14.76 -18.72
N LYS A 248 -0.32 15.79 -18.07
CA LYS A 248 0.45 16.96 -17.61
C LYS A 248 1.48 16.61 -16.55
N ASP A 249 1.20 15.63 -15.68
CA ASP A 249 2.11 15.22 -14.61
C ASP A 249 3.23 14.35 -15.16
N ARG A 250 2.96 13.56 -16.21
CA ARG A 250 3.97 12.80 -16.93
C ARG A 250 4.98 13.71 -17.62
N GLU A 251 4.51 14.77 -18.29
CA GLU A 251 5.38 15.77 -18.94
C GLU A 251 6.27 16.47 -17.90
N TRP A 252 5.69 16.88 -16.77
CA TRP A 252 6.44 17.45 -15.65
C TRP A 252 7.48 16.49 -15.08
N ALA A 253 7.10 15.23 -14.82
CA ALA A 253 8.01 14.21 -14.31
C ALA A 253 9.17 13.93 -15.28
N ASN A 254 8.92 13.96 -16.59
CA ASN A 254 9.97 13.82 -17.61
C ASN A 254 11.03 14.91 -17.52
N VAL A 255 10.63 16.16 -17.29
CA VAL A 255 11.56 17.29 -17.16
C VAL A 255 12.48 17.07 -15.95
N ILE A 256 11.90 16.80 -14.78
CA ILE A 256 12.67 16.59 -13.54
C ILE A 256 13.62 15.40 -13.65
N LEU A 257 13.16 14.29 -14.24
CA LEU A 257 14.00 13.09 -14.37
C LEU A 257 15.17 13.31 -15.33
N LYS A 258 14.97 14.08 -16.41
CA LYS A 258 16.04 14.44 -17.37
C LYS A 258 17.06 15.39 -16.75
N GLU A 259 16.59 16.41 -16.03
CA GLU A 259 17.48 17.36 -15.33
C GLU A 259 18.40 16.66 -14.32
N GLN A 260 17.95 15.53 -13.75
CA GLN A 260 18.72 14.70 -12.83
C GLN A 260 19.46 13.52 -13.49
N GLY A 261 19.47 13.44 -14.83
CA GLY A 261 20.17 12.39 -15.57
C GLY A 261 19.59 10.97 -15.39
N ARG A 262 18.31 10.87 -15.03
CA ARG A 262 17.58 9.59 -14.83
C ARG A 262 16.72 9.19 -16.04
N ARG A 263 16.67 10.04 -17.06
CA ARG A 263 15.96 9.89 -18.34
C ARG A 263 16.71 10.60 -19.46
#